data_AF-A0A919JWX8-F1
#
_entry.id   AF-A0A919JWX8-F1
#
_cell.length_a   1.000
_cell.length_b   1.000
_cell.length_c   1.000
_cell.angle_alpha   90.00
_cell.angle_beta   90.00
_cell.angle_gamma   90.00
#
_symmetry.space_group_name_H-M   'P 1'
#
loop_
_entity.id
_entity.type
_entity.pdbx_description
1 polymer ?
#
loop_
_entity_poly.entity_id
_entity_poly.type
_entity_poly.pdbx_seq_one_letter_code
_entity_poly.pdbx_strand_id
1 'polypeptide(L)'
;MSSDQLHPHDPPPGGPSARTAPQRGGTQRRRLLRPAAAAAALLLGAGFLVASAGAADAAAGCRVSYTVNEWSGGFTGAVSVTNLGAAVDTWAVDWDYAGNQQLSQSWNSTYTQSGRHVTLRNASWNGALATNAGVTAGFNATYSGSNPTPTAFSLNGVACTGATVPSTPPATTPTATPPPTTPAPTPTTGDPWNPPARYVGPLAANWKHQEDTYSDLYGFRNYLFDQVMAARGSINYCVRWESTATVSTTLRDQIQATLQRQFQKWVDQLNEGGQGWNGWPYRTVPVKVVGWAVRDRNQLQWSDNAVDVYVNDIREGAPQCGEPCGRFFHQDGNYSGCPGGAAHHYDLSLWLTQGMGMGGAGGDWGQRIDKDYYVNALAQEDIHILLHEMGHSWGLNDFYDYDPLPGEGFVMKAGSATRITEFDKWMLRDFWRHLKNRYGR
;
A
#
# COMPACT_ATOMS: atom_id res chain seq x y z
N MET A 1 -25.62 -12.70 37.61
CA MET A 1 -26.95 -12.76 36.98
C MET A 1 -26.73 -13.48 35.65
N SER A 2 -26.69 -14.82 35.59
CA SER A 2 -27.82 -15.79 35.48
C SER A 2 -28.90 -15.30 34.51
N SER A 3 -29.32 -16.04 33.48
CA SER A 3 -29.57 -17.50 33.34
C SER A 3 -29.30 -17.91 31.88
N ASP A 4 -28.90 -19.09 31.42
CA ASP A 4 -28.98 -20.52 31.77
C ASP A 4 -30.33 -21.24 31.57
N GLN A 5 -30.24 -22.33 30.77
CA GLN A 5 -30.99 -23.62 30.76
C GLN A 5 -31.89 -23.97 29.56
N LEU A 6 -31.51 -25.04 28.82
CA LEU A 6 -32.15 -26.38 28.89
C LEU A 6 -31.42 -27.46 28.04
N HIS A 7 -30.96 -28.54 28.71
CA HIS A 7 -30.52 -29.88 28.23
C HIS A 7 -31.75 -30.87 28.26
N PRO A 8 -31.71 -32.25 28.17
CA PRO A 8 -30.61 -33.28 28.16
C PRO A 8 -30.79 -34.63 27.37
N HIS A 9 -29.76 -35.51 27.45
CA HIS A 9 -29.71 -37.01 27.52
C HIS A 9 -29.25 -37.94 26.34
N ASP A 10 -27.96 -38.38 26.37
CA ASP A 10 -27.38 -39.75 26.66
C ASP A 10 -27.68 -41.06 25.83
N PRO A 11 -26.87 -42.18 25.90
CA PRO A 11 -25.91 -42.64 24.85
C PRO A 11 -26.03 -44.16 24.39
N PRO A 12 -24.94 -44.97 24.15
CA PRO A 12 -24.56 -45.66 22.89
C PRO A 12 -24.78 -47.22 22.87
N PRO A 13 -24.32 -48.00 21.84
CA PRO A 13 -23.06 -48.77 22.01
C PRO A 13 -22.30 -49.22 20.72
N GLY A 14 -21.06 -49.74 20.89
CA GLY A 14 -20.59 -50.95 20.19
C GLY A 14 -19.37 -50.84 19.23
N GLY A 15 -18.23 -51.42 19.62
CA GLY A 15 -17.00 -51.60 18.81
C GLY A 15 -17.08 -52.70 17.73
N PRO A 16 -15.97 -53.34 17.25
CA PRO A 16 -14.67 -53.49 17.91
C PRO A 16 -13.40 -53.31 17.03
N SER A 17 -12.29 -53.49 17.75
CA SER A 17 -10.85 -53.44 17.47
C SER A 17 -10.25 -54.31 16.34
N ALA A 18 -9.17 -53.75 15.78
CA ALA A 18 -7.82 -54.32 15.57
C ALA A 18 -7.59 -55.63 14.78
N ARG A 19 -6.67 -55.56 13.80
CA ARG A 19 -5.59 -56.54 13.59
C ARG A 19 -4.52 -56.00 12.62
N THR A 20 -3.30 -55.69 13.07
CA THR A 20 -2.07 -56.53 13.11
C THR A 20 -1.49 -56.90 11.73
N ALA A 21 -0.34 -56.31 11.39
CA ALA A 21 0.73 -56.93 10.59
C ALA A 21 1.73 -57.57 11.59
N PRO A 22 2.49 -58.66 11.28
CA PRO A 22 3.52 -58.63 10.22
C PRO A 22 3.96 -59.99 9.58
N GLN A 23 4.84 -59.85 8.58
CA GLN A 23 6.03 -60.68 8.25
C GLN A 23 5.96 -62.10 7.61
N ARG A 24 6.86 -62.22 6.60
CA ARG A 24 7.85 -63.28 6.29
C ARG A 24 7.56 -64.36 5.22
N GLY A 25 8.65 -64.66 4.48
CA GLY A 25 8.94 -65.91 3.77
C GLY A 25 8.84 -65.75 2.25
N GLY A 26 9.94 -65.64 1.49
CA GLY A 26 10.74 -66.78 0.98
C GLY A 26 10.15 -67.24 -0.37
N THR A 27 10.85 -67.61 -1.44
CA THR A 27 12.25 -67.99 -1.64
C THR A 27 12.47 -68.11 -3.16
N GLN A 28 13.66 -67.74 -3.63
CA GLN A 28 14.44 -68.36 -4.73
C GLN A 28 13.83 -68.67 -6.12
N ARG A 29 14.52 -68.20 -7.16
CA ARG A 29 15.32 -69.03 -8.12
C ARG A 29 16.18 -68.09 -9.01
N ARG A 30 17.52 -68.19 -8.94
CA ARG A 30 18.44 -68.88 -9.90
C ARG A 30 18.35 -68.29 -11.32
N ARG A 31 19.40 -67.95 -12.08
CA ARG A 31 20.86 -68.15 -12.02
C ARG A 31 21.51 -67.33 -13.18
N LEU A 32 22.70 -66.76 -12.92
CA LEU A 32 23.95 -66.73 -13.73
C LEU A 32 23.98 -66.00 -15.10
N LEU A 33 24.73 -64.87 -15.21
CA LEU A 33 26.12 -64.70 -15.76
C LEU A 33 26.16 -64.63 -17.32
N ARG A 34 26.34 -63.44 -17.94
CA ARG A 34 27.61 -62.78 -18.39
C ARG A 34 28.35 -63.51 -19.55
N PRO A 35 29.18 -62.85 -20.40
CA PRO A 35 29.08 -61.56 -21.13
C PRO A 35 29.66 -61.61 -22.59
N ALA A 36 29.78 -60.44 -23.27
CA ALA A 36 30.73 -60.07 -24.35
C ALA A 36 30.51 -60.66 -25.77
N ALA A 37 30.84 -60.03 -26.92
CA ALA A 37 31.25 -58.68 -27.34
C ALA A 37 31.29 -58.64 -28.90
N ALA A 38 31.52 -57.45 -29.46
CA ALA A 38 32.13 -57.13 -30.78
C ALA A 38 31.23 -56.70 -31.97
N ALA A 39 31.13 -55.37 -32.10
CA ALA A 39 31.41 -54.49 -33.25
C ALA A 39 31.16 -54.90 -34.73
N ALA A 40 30.45 -54.01 -35.46
CA ALA A 40 30.85 -53.54 -36.79
C ALA A 40 30.25 -52.14 -37.06
N ALA A 41 31.07 -51.23 -37.59
CA ALA A 41 30.77 -49.83 -37.86
C ALA A 41 30.25 -49.60 -39.29
N LEU A 42 29.47 -48.54 -39.50
CA LEU A 42 29.38 -47.83 -40.78
C LEU A 42 29.07 -46.35 -40.53
N LEU A 43 29.98 -45.51 -41.06
CA LEU A 43 30.03 -44.06 -40.99
C LEU A 43 29.11 -43.44 -42.04
N LEU A 44 28.31 -42.44 -41.65
CA LEU A 44 27.93 -41.31 -42.50
C LEU A 44 27.77 -40.08 -41.58
N GLY A 45 28.61 -39.08 -41.81
CA GLY A 45 28.77 -37.92 -40.94
C GLY A 45 27.65 -36.89 -41.05
N ALA A 46 27.49 -36.11 -39.98
CA ALA A 46 27.08 -34.72 -40.01
C ALA A 46 27.48 -34.08 -38.67
N GLY A 47 28.22 -32.97 -38.76
CA GLY A 47 28.24 -31.89 -37.77
C GLY A 47 28.68 -32.24 -36.34
N PHE A 48 29.88 -31.78 -35.99
CA PHE A 48 30.15 -31.35 -34.61
C PHE A 48 29.09 -30.32 -34.21
N LEU A 49 28.12 -30.74 -33.42
CA LEU A 49 27.50 -29.89 -32.42
C LEU A 49 27.63 -30.68 -31.12
N VAL A 50 28.71 -30.40 -30.38
CA VAL A 50 28.55 -30.29 -28.94
C VAL A 50 27.47 -29.23 -28.81
N ALA A 51 26.21 -29.65 -28.66
CA ALA A 51 25.29 -28.81 -27.94
C ALA A 51 25.94 -28.68 -26.58
N SER A 52 26.73 -27.60 -26.41
CA SER A 52 26.64 -26.85 -25.18
C SER A 52 25.15 -26.84 -24.90
N ALA A 53 24.71 -27.53 -23.85
CA ALA A 53 23.53 -27.07 -23.17
C ALA A 53 23.90 -25.61 -22.85
N GLY A 54 23.52 -24.71 -23.77
CA GLY A 54 23.49 -23.30 -23.50
C GLY A 54 22.76 -23.23 -22.18
N ALA A 55 23.33 -22.46 -21.25
CA ALA A 55 22.69 -22.12 -19.99
C ALA A 55 21.19 -22.12 -20.24
N ALA A 56 20.50 -23.13 -19.69
CA ALA A 56 19.04 -23.18 -19.75
C ALA A 56 18.62 -21.79 -19.32
N ASP A 57 17.89 -21.09 -20.21
CA ASP A 57 17.56 -19.67 -20.11
C ASP A 57 17.60 -19.24 -18.66
N ALA A 58 18.62 -18.47 -18.29
CA ALA A 58 18.77 -17.96 -16.94
C ALA A 58 17.52 -17.15 -16.67
N ALA A 59 16.54 -17.79 -16.02
CA ALA A 59 15.25 -17.22 -15.72
C ALA A 59 15.50 -15.87 -15.06
N ALA A 60 14.88 -14.82 -15.59
CA ALA A 60 15.01 -13.47 -15.07
C ALA A 60 14.66 -13.48 -13.58
N GLY A 61 15.71 -13.50 -12.76
CA GLY A 61 15.62 -13.60 -11.32
C GLY A 61 15.03 -12.30 -10.78
N CYS A 62 14.12 -12.43 -9.83
CA CYS A 62 13.52 -11.36 -9.05
C CYS A 62 14.39 -10.10 -8.85
N ARG A 63 13.72 -8.96 -8.67
CA ARG A 63 14.34 -7.75 -8.12
C ARG A 63 14.01 -7.66 -6.65
N VAL A 64 14.99 -7.34 -5.80
CA VAL A 64 14.78 -7.14 -4.37
C VAL A 64 15.15 -5.72 -3.96
N SER A 65 14.35 -5.13 -3.08
CA SER A 65 14.72 -3.94 -2.32
C SER A 65 14.72 -4.31 -0.84
N TYR A 66 15.77 -3.95 -0.12
CA TYR A 66 15.93 -4.21 1.30
C TYR A 66 16.19 -2.89 2.02
N THR A 67 15.32 -2.52 2.95
CA THR A 67 15.44 -1.28 3.73
C THR A 67 15.53 -1.58 5.21
N VAL A 68 16.22 -0.71 5.95
CA VAL A 68 16.48 -0.83 7.38
C VAL A 68 16.18 0.50 8.06
N ASN A 69 15.44 0.45 9.16
CA ASN A 69 15.39 1.51 10.15
C ASN A 69 15.94 0.95 11.47
N GLU A 70 17.11 1.40 11.92
CA GLU A 70 17.83 0.83 13.06
C GLU A 70 17.87 1.75 14.28
N TRP A 71 17.97 1.13 15.45
CA TRP A 71 18.19 1.73 16.75
C TRP A 71 19.20 0.89 17.54
N SER A 72 19.57 1.35 18.74
CA SER A 72 20.54 0.62 19.57
C SER A 72 20.05 -0.81 19.88
N GLY A 73 20.74 -1.80 19.29
CA GLY A 73 20.49 -3.22 19.50
C GLY A 73 19.36 -3.84 18.66
N GLY A 74 18.70 -3.08 17.78
CA GLY A 74 17.63 -3.61 16.94
C GLY A 74 17.29 -2.78 15.72
N PHE A 75 16.52 -3.36 14.80
CA PHE A 75 16.07 -2.68 13.60
C PHE A 75 14.77 -3.27 13.08
N THR A 76 14.02 -2.45 12.35
CA THR A 76 12.94 -2.88 11.47
C THR A 76 13.49 -3.01 10.05
N GLY A 77 13.35 -4.17 9.46
CA GLY A 77 13.70 -4.44 8.06
C GLY A 77 12.46 -4.63 7.20
N ALA A 78 12.54 -4.26 5.93
CA ALA A 78 11.54 -4.62 4.92
C ALA A 78 12.21 -5.20 3.68
N VAL A 79 11.66 -6.30 3.16
CA VAL A 79 12.07 -6.96 1.92
C VAL A 79 10.94 -6.83 0.91
N SER A 80 11.16 -6.06 -0.15
CA SER A 80 10.26 -5.97 -1.29
C SER A 80 10.80 -6.80 -2.45
N VAL A 81 10.02 -7.74 -2.95
CA VAL A 81 10.42 -8.63 -4.05
C VAL A 81 9.48 -8.44 -5.23
N THR A 82 10.04 -8.14 -6.39
CA THR A 82 9.34 -8.14 -7.69
C THR A 82 9.69 -9.42 -8.42
N ASN A 83 8.70 -10.22 -8.80
CA ASN A 83 8.90 -11.41 -9.61
C ASN A 83 9.14 -11.01 -11.07
N LEU A 84 10.33 -11.27 -11.61
CA LEU A 84 10.65 -11.02 -13.03
C LEU A 84 10.53 -12.28 -13.89
N GLY A 85 10.23 -13.43 -13.28
CA GLY A 85 10.06 -14.72 -13.94
C GLY A 85 8.58 -15.09 -14.13
N ALA A 86 8.33 -16.37 -14.36
CA ALA A 86 6.97 -16.91 -14.45
C ALA A 86 6.19 -16.67 -13.13
N ALA A 87 4.87 -16.53 -13.24
CA ALA A 87 3.99 -16.41 -12.07
C ALA A 87 4.20 -17.60 -11.10
N VAL A 88 4.18 -17.32 -9.80
CA VAL A 88 4.30 -18.33 -8.73
C VAL A 88 3.10 -18.26 -7.79
N ASP A 89 2.65 -19.39 -7.29
CA ASP A 89 1.51 -19.48 -6.36
C ASP A 89 1.91 -19.28 -4.89
N THR A 90 3.20 -19.43 -4.61
CA THR A 90 3.82 -19.18 -3.31
C THR A 90 5.17 -18.51 -3.52
N TRP A 91 5.59 -17.70 -2.55
CA TRP A 91 6.92 -17.11 -2.54
C TRP A 91 7.63 -17.38 -1.23
N ALA A 92 8.91 -17.67 -1.35
CA ALA A 92 9.89 -17.73 -0.28
C ALA A 92 11.07 -16.87 -0.69
N VAL A 93 11.46 -15.94 0.17
CA VAL A 93 12.61 -15.07 -0.06
C VAL A 93 13.67 -15.41 0.96
N ASP A 94 14.85 -15.76 0.47
CA ASP A 94 15.96 -16.24 1.29
C ASP A 94 17.16 -15.31 1.18
N TRP A 95 17.87 -15.10 2.29
CA TRP A 95 19.17 -14.42 2.33
C TRP A 95 20.00 -14.86 3.53
N ASP A 96 21.28 -14.51 3.51
CA ASP A 96 22.19 -14.71 4.63
C ASP A 96 22.65 -13.37 5.22
N TYR A 97 22.59 -13.25 6.53
CA TYR A 97 23.22 -12.14 7.24
C TYR A 97 24.73 -12.33 7.36
N ALA A 98 25.51 -11.27 7.11
CA ALA A 98 26.95 -11.28 7.34
C ALA A 98 27.32 -11.13 8.83
N GLY A 99 26.41 -10.57 9.64
CA GLY A 99 26.62 -10.29 11.06
C GLY A 99 25.96 -11.32 11.98
N ASN A 100 25.40 -10.82 13.07
CA ASN A 100 24.70 -11.60 14.10
C ASN A 100 23.22 -11.21 14.21
N GLN A 101 22.64 -10.64 13.16
CA GLN A 101 21.25 -10.21 13.14
C GLN A 101 20.31 -11.39 13.43
N GLN A 102 19.30 -11.20 14.27
CA GLN A 102 18.30 -12.21 14.62
C GLN A 102 16.89 -11.64 14.51
N LEU A 103 16.04 -12.23 13.67
CA LEU A 103 14.63 -11.87 13.58
C LEU A 103 13.90 -12.27 14.86
N SER A 104 12.99 -11.41 15.30
CA SER A 104 12.10 -11.65 16.46
C SER A 104 10.63 -11.77 16.05
N GLN A 105 10.23 -11.11 14.98
CA GLN A 105 8.86 -11.13 14.43
C GLN A 105 8.88 -10.74 12.96
N SER A 106 7.87 -11.18 12.21
CA SER A 106 7.60 -10.74 10.84
C SER A 106 6.11 -10.49 10.62
N TRP A 107 5.77 -9.65 9.65
CA TRP A 107 4.41 -9.42 9.17
C TRP A 107 4.36 -9.49 7.65
N ASN A 108 3.18 -9.85 7.12
CA ASN A 108 2.97 -10.25 5.72
C ASN A 108 3.82 -11.47 5.28
N SER A 109 4.44 -12.15 6.23
CA SER A 109 5.21 -13.37 6.04
C SER A 109 5.22 -14.19 7.32
N THR A 110 5.51 -15.48 7.18
CA THR A 110 6.10 -16.27 8.26
C THR A 110 7.62 -16.27 8.07
N TYR A 111 8.38 -16.37 9.16
CA TYR A 111 9.85 -16.41 9.09
C TYR A 111 10.42 -17.66 9.74
N THR A 112 11.51 -18.16 9.18
CA THR A 112 12.41 -19.11 9.83
C THR A 112 13.83 -18.58 9.74
N GLN A 113 14.60 -18.73 10.81
CA GLN A 113 16.01 -18.38 10.81
C GLN A 113 16.84 -19.52 11.40
N SER A 114 17.88 -19.94 10.69
CA SER A 114 18.87 -20.92 11.14
C SER A 114 20.25 -20.30 11.08
N GLY A 115 20.79 -19.94 12.24
CA GLY A 115 22.03 -19.17 12.34
C GLY A 115 21.89 -17.82 11.60
N ARG A 116 22.58 -17.70 10.46
CA ARG A 116 22.60 -16.49 9.62
C ARG A 116 21.60 -16.53 8.47
N HIS A 117 21.07 -17.71 8.16
CA HIS A 117 20.17 -17.91 7.03
C HIS A 117 18.74 -17.59 7.42
N VAL A 118 18.10 -16.70 6.68
CA VAL A 118 16.70 -16.29 6.90
C VAL A 118 15.89 -16.66 5.68
N THR A 119 14.70 -17.22 5.93
CA THR A 119 13.66 -17.41 4.94
C THR A 119 12.41 -16.68 5.39
N LEU A 120 11.88 -15.77 4.57
CA LEU A 120 10.52 -15.26 4.69
C LEU A 120 9.63 -15.99 3.70
N ARG A 121 8.55 -16.62 4.17
CA ARG A 121 7.54 -17.26 3.32
C ARG A 121 6.25 -16.45 3.35
N ASN A 122 5.51 -16.49 2.24
CA ASN A 122 4.20 -15.86 2.17
C ASN A 122 3.29 -16.25 3.35
N ALA A 123 2.50 -15.29 3.81
CA ALA A 123 1.33 -15.59 4.64
C ALA A 123 0.27 -16.33 3.80
N SER A 124 -0.71 -16.95 4.46
CA SER A 124 -1.74 -17.76 3.79
C SER A 124 -2.51 -17.02 2.69
N TRP A 125 -2.53 -15.69 2.72
CA TRP A 125 -3.35 -14.82 1.87
C TRP A 125 -2.55 -14.06 0.79
N ASN A 126 -1.21 -14.15 0.76
CA ASN A 126 -0.40 -13.39 -0.20
C ASN A 126 0.61 -14.23 -0.99
N GLY A 127 0.37 -15.53 -1.18
CA GLY A 127 1.29 -16.42 -1.89
C GLY A 127 1.42 -16.16 -3.39
N ALA A 128 0.32 -15.79 -4.04
CA ALA A 128 0.30 -15.59 -5.49
C ALA A 128 1.10 -14.34 -5.88
N LEU A 129 2.13 -14.52 -6.72
CA LEU A 129 2.99 -13.47 -7.23
C LEU A 129 3.18 -13.64 -8.74
N ALA A 130 2.33 -12.94 -9.50
CA ALA A 130 2.39 -12.93 -10.96
C ALA A 130 3.71 -12.35 -11.49
N THR A 131 4.00 -12.58 -12.77
CA THR A 131 5.11 -11.91 -13.47
C THR A 131 4.94 -10.39 -13.38
N ASN A 132 6.02 -9.70 -13.02
CA ASN A 132 6.12 -8.27 -12.71
C ASN A 132 5.30 -7.79 -11.49
N ALA A 133 4.67 -8.69 -10.74
CA ALA A 133 4.03 -8.33 -9.47
C ALA A 133 5.09 -8.23 -8.36
N GLY A 134 4.77 -7.41 -7.35
CA GLY A 134 5.62 -7.19 -6.18
C GLY A 134 4.91 -7.55 -4.88
N VAL A 135 5.68 -8.01 -3.90
CA VAL A 135 5.23 -8.23 -2.52
C VAL A 135 6.25 -7.63 -1.55
N THR A 136 5.77 -7.13 -0.41
CA THR A 136 6.65 -6.61 0.66
C THR A 136 6.33 -7.29 1.98
N ALA A 137 7.36 -7.85 2.59
CA ALA A 137 7.31 -8.39 3.95
C ALA A 137 8.22 -7.58 4.87
N GLY A 138 7.75 -7.34 6.09
CA GLY A 138 8.52 -6.62 7.11
C GLY A 138 8.84 -7.50 8.30
N PHE A 139 9.87 -7.13 9.05
CA PHE A 139 10.28 -7.84 10.25
C PHE A 139 11.02 -6.92 11.23
N ASN A 140 11.02 -7.31 12.51
CA ASN A 140 11.92 -6.72 13.49
C ASN A 140 13.03 -7.72 13.81
N ALA A 141 14.25 -7.23 13.96
CA ALA A 141 15.42 -8.01 14.28
C ALA A 141 16.33 -7.30 15.29
N THR A 142 17.11 -8.07 16.03
CA THR A 142 18.16 -7.58 16.92
C THR A 142 19.53 -7.72 16.25
N TYR A 143 20.50 -6.95 16.68
CA TYR A 143 21.91 -7.07 16.27
C TYR A 143 22.83 -6.54 17.37
N SER A 144 24.13 -6.84 17.30
CA SER A 144 25.12 -6.12 18.10
C SER A 144 26.37 -5.79 17.28
N GLY A 145 26.97 -4.62 17.56
CA GLY A 145 28.07 -4.10 16.75
C GLY A 145 27.57 -3.56 15.41
N SER A 146 27.97 -4.22 14.31
CA SER A 146 27.66 -3.78 12.93
C SER A 146 26.40 -4.44 12.38
N ASN A 147 25.61 -3.69 11.59
CA ASN A 147 24.41 -4.18 10.91
C ASN A 147 24.51 -4.11 9.37
N PRO A 148 25.39 -4.92 8.73
CA PRO A 148 25.50 -4.91 7.27
C PRO A 148 24.22 -5.45 6.61
N THR A 149 23.74 -4.75 5.58
CA THR A 149 22.59 -5.17 4.77
C THR A 149 22.96 -6.35 3.87
N PRO A 150 22.09 -7.37 3.71
CA PRO A 150 22.32 -8.45 2.76
C PRO A 150 22.38 -7.95 1.32
N THR A 151 23.24 -8.55 0.50
CA THR A 151 23.43 -8.17 -0.91
C THR A 151 22.99 -9.25 -1.89
N ALA A 152 22.70 -10.45 -1.40
CA ALA A 152 22.24 -11.58 -2.20
C ALA A 152 20.92 -12.11 -1.64
N PHE A 153 19.95 -12.25 -2.54
CA PHE A 153 18.62 -12.78 -2.24
C PHE A 153 18.26 -13.85 -3.26
N SER A 154 17.37 -14.76 -2.89
CA SER A 154 16.71 -15.66 -3.83
C SER A 154 15.20 -15.67 -3.62
N LEU A 155 14.45 -15.88 -4.70
CA LEU A 155 13.01 -16.13 -4.68
C LEU A 155 12.77 -17.59 -5.08
N ASN A 156 12.18 -18.38 -4.19
CA ASN A 156 11.93 -19.81 -4.38
C ASN A 156 13.19 -20.60 -4.81
N GLY A 157 14.34 -20.23 -4.24
CA GLY A 157 15.64 -20.84 -4.56
C GLY A 157 16.30 -20.34 -5.86
N VAL A 158 15.67 -19.41 -6.59
CA VAL A 158 16.26 -18.77 -7.78
C VAL A 158 16.89 -17.44 -7.39
N ALA A 159 18.17 -17.26 -7.66
CA ALA A 159 18.89 -16.03 -7.32
C ALA A 159 18.26 -14.79 -7.97
N CYS A 160 18.08 -13.73 -7.18
CA CYS A 160 17.58 -12.45 -7.65
C CYS A 160 18.71 -11.68 -8.34
N THR A 161 18.64 -11.54 -9.67
CA THR A 161 19.64 -10.83 -10.49
C THR A 161 19.14 -9.49 -11.03
N GLY A 162 17.87 -9.15 -10.80
CA GLY A 162 17.34 -7.80 -11.06
C GLY A 162 17.92 -6.81 -10.05
N ALA A 163 18.75 -5.86 -10.51
CA ALA A 163 19.54 -4.98 -9.66
C ALA A 163 18.75 -4.37 -8.47
N THR A 164 19.29 -4.56 -7.26
CA THR A 164 18.92 -3.82 -6.05
C THR A 164 19.50 -2.40 -6.19
N VAL A 165 18.74 -1.34 -5.91
CA VAL A 165 19.26 0.04 -5.97
C VAL A 165 19.42 0.56 -4.54
N PRO A 166 20.65 0.82 -4.06
CA PRO A 166 20.89 1.63 -2.87
C PRO A 166 20.79 3.11 -3.25
N SER A 167 19.81 3.86 -2.71
CA SER A 167 19.68 5.29 -2.99
C SER A 167 20.50 6.15 -2.01
N THR A 168 21.51 6.86 -2.50
CA THR A 168 22.15 8.01 -1.82
C THR A 168 21.57 9.30 -2.42
N PRO A 169 21.24 10.36 -1.63
CA PRO A 169 20.62 11.57 -2.18
C PRO A 169 21.67 12.59 -2.66
N PRO A 170 21.50 13.26 -3.82
CA PRO A 170 22.23 14.49 -4.15
C PRO A 170 21.53 15.73 -3.58
N ALA A 171 22.33 16.70 -3.15
CA ALA A 171 21.89 18.01 -2.66
C ALA A 171 21.72 19.03 -3.80
N THR A 172 20.62 19.78 -3.79
CA THR A 172 20.53 21.09 -4.45
C THR A 172 19.59 22.06 -3.72
N THR A 173 20.06 23.29 -3.58
CA THR A 173 19.49 24.48 -2.94
C THR A 173 18.36 25.12 -3.78
N PRO A 174 17.39 25.87 -3.19
CA PRO A 174 16.16 26.29 -3.87
C PRO A 174 16.19 27.74 -4.37
N THR A 175 15.37 28.09 -5.38
CA THR A 175 14.70 29.40 -5.52
C THR A 175 13.46 29.29 -6.44
N ALA A 176 12.46 30.10 -6.10
CA ALA A 176 11.04 30.11 -6.46
C ALA A 176 10.64 30.29 -7.95
N THR A 177 9.45 29.76 -8.30
CA THR A 177 8.24 30.44 -8.85
C THR A 177 7.18 29.35 -9.18
N PRO A 178 5.88 29.50 -8.84
CA PRO A 178 4.87 28.48 -9.15
C PRO A 178 4.51 28.48 -10.65
N PRO A 179 4.32 27.30 -11.29
CA PRO A 179 3.91 27.23 -12.69
C PRO A 179 2.40 27.52 -12.85
N PRO A 180 1.97 28.09 -13.99
CA PRO A 180 0.57 28.41 -14.26
C PRO A 180 -0.24 27.15 -14.60
N THR A 181 -1.38 26.98 -13.93
CA THR A 181 -2.41 25.97 -14.27
C THR A 181 -3.16 26.39 -15.53
N THR A 182 -2.97 25.65 -16.63
CA THR A 182 -3.69 25.86 -17.89
C THR A 182 -4.98 25.01 -17.91
N PRO A 183 -6.17 25.58 -18.12
CA PRO A 183 -7.40 24.80 -18.26
C PRO A 183 -7.38 23.95 -19.54
N ALA A 184 -7.71 22.66 -19.42
CA ALA A 184 -7.86 21.77 -20.57
C ALA A 184 -9.11 22.12 -21.41
N PRO A 185 -9.08 21.92 -22.74
CA PRO A 185 -10.24 22.15 -23.61
C PRO A 185 -11.36 21.12 -23.35
N THR A 186 -12.61 21.54 -23.54
CA THR A 186 -13.83 20.74 -23.36
C THR A 186 -13.89 19.58 -24.38
N PRO A 187 -14.02 18.30 -23.96
CA PRO A 187 -14.25 17.19 -24.87
C PRO A 187 -15.73 17.04 -25.28
N THR A 188 -15.92 16.68 -26.53
CA THR A 188 -17.18 16.43 -27.25
C THR A 188 -17.84 15.09 -26.87
N THR A 189 -19.13 15.17 -26.51
CA THR A 189 -20.23 14.17 -26.53
C THR A 189 -19.95 12.65 -26.53
N GLY A 190 -20.12 12.04 -25.36
CA GLY A 190 -20.29 10.60 -25.11
C GLY A 190 -19.78 10.22 -23.71
N ASP A 191 -20.53 9.44 -22.91
CA ASP A 191 -20.03 8.92 -21.63
C ASP A 191 -18.98 7.83 -21.90
N PRO A 192 -17.69 8.02 -21.55
CA PRO A 192 -16.61 7.09 -21.84
C PRO A 192 -16.60 5.88 -20.89
N TRP A 193 -17.74 5.56 -20.28
CA TRP A 193 -17.90 4.45 -19.36
C TRP A 193 -17.71 3.11 -20.07
N ASN A 194 -16.58 2.46 -19.81
CA ASN A 194 -16.23 1.16 -20.38
C ASN A 194 -15.25 0.39 -19.46
N PRO A 195 -15.66 0.01 -18.24
CA PRO A 195 -14.83 -0.79 -17.36
C PRO A 195 -14.63 -2.22 -17.92
N PRO A 196 -13.57 -2.94 -17.50
CA PRO A 196 -13.45 -4.37 -17.77
C PRO A 196 -14.74 -5.11 -17.41
N ALA A 197 -15.18 -6.06 -18.25
CA ALA A 197 -16.47 -6.75 -18.08
C ALA A 197 -16.67 -7.35 -16.68
N ARG A 198 -15.60 -7.87 -16.06
CA ARG A 198 -15.63 -8.42 -14.70
C ARG A 198 -15.96 -7.38 -13.61
N TYR A 199 -15.74 -6.09 -13.86
CA TYR A 199 -16.01 -5.01 -12.90
C TYR A 199 -17.40 -4.39 -13.08
N VAL A 200 -18.09 -4.59 -14.20
CA VAL A 200 -19.40 -3.97 -14.47
C VAL A 200 -20.41 -4.27 -13.37
N GLY A 201 -20.59 -5.55 -13.02
CA GLY A 201 -21.50 -5.98 -11.95
C GLY A 201 -21.08 -5.47 -10.57
N PRO A 202 -19.83 -5.71 -10.13
CA PRO A 202 -19.29 -5.19 -8.88
C PRO A 202 -19.42 -3.67 -8.70
N LEU A 203 -19.13 -2.87 -9.74
CA LEU A 203 -19.24 -1.40 -9.69
C LEU A 203 -20.70 -0.97 -9.52
N ALA A 204 -21.63 -1.57 -10.26
CA ALA A 204 -23.05 -1.29 -10.13
C ALA A 204 -23.59 -1.65 -8.73
N ALA A 205 -23.17 -2.80 -8.19
CA ALA A 205 -23.54 -3.23 -6.84
C ALA A 205 -22.97 -2.30 -5.77
N ASN A 206 -21.71 -1.86 -5.92
CA ASN A 206 -21.10 -0.89 -5.04
C ASN A 206 -21.84 0.47 -5.07
N TRP A 207 -22.18 0.99 -6.25
CA TRP A 207 -22.93 2.23 -6.35
C TRP A 207 -24.31 2.13 -5.69
N LYS A 208 -25.03 1.02 -5.94
CA LYS A 208 -26.30 0.75 -5.28
C LYS A 208 -26.17 0.70 -3.76
N HIS A 209 -25.10 0.09 -3.26
CA HIS A 209 -24.80 0.08 -1.83
C HIS A 209 -24.61 1.49 -1.26
N GLN A 210 -23.96 2.40 -2.00
CA GLN A 210 -23.86 3.81 -1.57
C GLN A 210 -25.21 4.50 -1.52
N GLU A 211 -26.07 4.29 -2.52
CA GLU A 211 -27.43 4.85 -2.53
C GLU A 211 -28.28 4.34 -1.37
N ASP A 212 -28.10 3.09 -0.97
CA ASP A 212 -28.81 2.49 0.17
C ASP A 212 -28.27 2.96 1.53
N THR A 213 -26.96 3.19 1.62
CA THR A 213 -26.29 3.56 2.87
C THR A 213 -26.41 5.04 3.18
N TYR A 214 -26.32 5.92 2.17
CA TYR A 214 -26.25 7.36 2.36
C TYR A 214 -27.51 8.06 1.86
N SER A 215 -28.32 8.56 2.80
CA SER A 215 -29.58 9.25 2.50
C SER A 215 -29.42 10.57 1.74
N ASP A 216 -28.23 11.20 1.79
CA ASP A 216 -27.91 12.44 1.08
C ASP A 216 -26.69 12.32 0.15
N LEU A 217 -26.46 11.14 -0.44
CA LEU A 217 -25.33 10.88 -1.35
C LEU A 217 -25.17 11.95 -2.45
N TYR A 218 -26.29 12.35 -3.06
CA TYR A 218 -26.31 13.32 -4.16
C TYR A 218 -26.39 14.77 -3.72
N GLY A 219 -26.81 15.06 -2.48
CA GLY A 219 -26.89 16.42 -1.95
C GLY A 219 -25.63 16.84 -1.20
N PHE A 220 -24.86 15.89 -0.66
CA PHE A 220 -23.61 16.17 0.04
C PHE A 220 -22.61 16.92 -0.87
N ARG A 221 -22.06 18.03 -0.36
CA ARG A 221 -21.21 19.00 -1.10
C ARG A 221 -19.80 19.14 -0.56
N ASN A 222 -19.30 18.13 0.16
CA ASN A 222 -17.95 18.17 0.72
C ASN A 222 -17.07 16.98 0.33
N TYR A 223 -17.46 16.18 -0.67
CA TYR A 223 -16.52 15.21 -1.24
C TYR A 223 -15.29 15.93 -1.79
N LEU A 224 -14.15 15.24 -1.89
CA LEU A 224 -12.92 15.82 -2.40
C LEU A 224 -13.09 16.35 -3.85
N PHE A 225 -14.00 15.78 -4.63
CA PHE A 225 -14.45 16.38 -5.90
C PHE A 225 -14.97 17.82 -5.72
N ASP A 226 -15.86 18.06 -4.74
CA ASP A 226 -16.40 19.39 -4.45
C ASP A 226 -15.31 20.33 -3.93
N GLN A 227 -14.42 19.83 -3.05
CA GLN A 227 -13.33 20.62 -2.49
C GLN A 227 -12.36 21.09 -3.59
N VAL A 228 -11.90 20.17 -4.45
CA VAL A 228 -11.02 20.49 -5.59
C VAL A 228 -11.70 21.47 -6.55
N MET A 229 -13.01 21.34 -6.80
CA MET A 229 -13.75 22.26 -7.66
C MET A 229 -13.87 23.66 -7.03
N ALA A 230 -14.24 23.75 -5.74
CA ALA A 230 -14.35 25.01 -5.01
C ALA A 230 -13.00 25.74 -4.93
N ALA A 231 -11.92 25.00 -4.68
CA ALA A 231 -10.55 25.51 -4.60
C ALA A 231 -9.87 25.68 -5.97
N ARG A 232 -10.61 25.52 -7.09
CA ARG A 232 -10.11 25.74 -8.46
C ARG A 232 -8.87 24.89 -8.81
N GLY A 233 -8.86 23.64 -8.36
CA GLY A 233 -7.83 22.68 -8.71
C GLY A 233 -6.64 22.63 -7.77
N SER A 234 -6.76 23.14 -6.54
CA SER A 234 -5.76 22.98 -5.47
C SER A 234 -6.39 22.44 -4.20
N ILE A 235 -5.56 21.95 -3.27
CA ILE A 235 -5.99 21.53 -1.93
C ILE A 235 -5.01 22.04 -0.88
N ASN A 236 -5.53 22.63 0.18
CA ASN A 236 -4.78 23.06 1.34
C ASN A 236 -4.98 22.07 2.49
N TYR A 237 -3.89 21.67 3.13
CA TYR A 237 -3.86 20.83 4.31
C TYR A 237 -3.47 21.63 5.55
N CYS A 238 -4.03 21.26 6.69
CA CYS A 238 -3.47 21.59 7.99
C CYS A 238 -3.02 20.32 8.73
N VAL A 239 -1.76 20.28 9.17
CA VAL A 239 -1.20 19.12 9.87
C VAL A 239 -1.48 19.25 11.37
N ARG A 240 -2.06 18.21 11.96
CA ARG A 240 -2.28 18.08 13.40
C ARG A 240 -1.26 17.09 13.95
N TRP A 241 -0.23 17.61 14.61
CA TRP A 241 0.89 16.82 15.12
C TRP A 241 0.61 16.34 16.55
N GLU A 242 -0.06 15.20 16.67
CA GLU A 242 -0.38 14.57 17.95
C GLU A 242 0.74 13.61 18.37
N SER A 243 1.89 14.19 18.71
CA SER A 243 3.07 13.49 19.20
C SER A 243 3.83 14.41 20.16
N THR A 244 4.76 13.87 20.95
CA THR A 244 5.73 14.68 21.71
C THR A 244 7.04 14.89 20.95
N ALA A 245 7.27 14.16 19.86
CA ALA A 245 8.47 14.31 19.05
C ALA A 245 8.56 15.71 18.45
N THR A 246 9.79 16.18 18.26
CA THR A 246 10.04 17.40 17.53
C THR A 246 9.93 17.15 16.03
N VAL A 247 9.58 18.21 15.31
CA VAL A 247 9.57 18.25 13.86
C VAL A 247 10.71 19.20 13.48
N SER A 248 11.54 18.81 12.51
CA SER A 248 12.52 19.70 11.88
C SER A 248 11.94 20.33 10.60
N THR A 249 12.60 21.36 10.05
CA THR A 249 12.26 21.90 8.71
C THR A 249 12.28 20.79 7.65
N THR A 250 13.28 19.92 7.69
CA THR A 250 13.38 18.77 6.77
C THR A 250 12.17 17.85 6.87
N LEU A 251 11.77 17.48 8.09
CA LEU A 251 10.61 16.60 8.29
C LEU A 251 9.31 17.29 7.83
N ARG A 252 9.12 18.57 8.15
CA ARG A 252 7.99 19.37 7.67
C ARG A 252 7.88 19.33 6.15
N ASP A 253 8.99 19.59 5.46
CA ASP A 253 9.02 19.68 3.99
C ASP A 253 8.82 18.28 3.36
N GLN A 254 9.35 17.22 3.98
CA GLN A 254 9.09 15.84 3.56
C GLN A 254 7.62 15.43 3.70
N ILE A 255 6.95 15.84 4.78
CA ILE A 255 5.52 15.59 4.99
C ILE A 255 4.70 16.25 3.87
N GLN A 256 4.96 17.52 3.54
CA GLN A 256 4.28 18.19 2.44
C GLN A 256 4.54 17.52 1.09
N ALA A 257 5.81 17.20 0.78
CA ALA A 257 6.16 16.54 -0.48
C ALA A 257 5.48 15.18 -0.60
N THR A 258 5.37 14.43 0.50
CA THR A 258 4.71 13.13 0.54
C THR A 258 3.20 13.26 0.35
N LEU A 259 2.54 14.20 1.03
CA LEU A 259 1.13 14.51 0.79
C LEU A 259 0.84 14.78 -0.69
N GLN A 260 1.64 15.66 -1.33
CA GLN A 260 1.50 15.94 -2.75
C GLN A 260 1.62 14.69 -3.63
N ARG A 261 2.63 13.83 -3.38
CA ARG A 261 2.85 12.62 -4.17
C ARG A 261 1.70 11.63 -4.03
N GLN A 262 1.24 11.38 -2.80
CA GLN A 262 0.19 10.40 -2.55
C GLN A 262 -1.18 10.89 -3.05
N PHE A 263 -1.49 12.19 -2.86
CA PHE A 263 -2.72 12.79 -3.38
C PHE A 263 -2.79 12.73 -4.91
N GLN A 264 -1.68 13.02 -5.59
CA GLN A 264 -1.63 13.02 -7.05
C GLN A 264 -1.94 11.63 -7.64
N LYS A 265 -1.64 10.53 -6.94
CA LYS A 265 -1.98 9.17 -7.42
C LYS A 265 -3.48 8.98 -7.61
N TRP A 266 -4.32 9.54 -6.74
CA TRP A 266 -5.77 9.51 -6.90
C TRP A 266 -6.23 10.41 -8.05
N VAL A 267 -5.63 11.60 -8.19
CA VAL A 267 -5.92 12.52 -9.31
C VAL A 267 -5.56 11.88 -10.65
N ASP A 268 -4.45 11.14 -10.73
CA ASP A 268 -4.00 10.44 -11.93
C ASP A 268 -5.03 9.41 -12.40
N GLN A 269 -5.81 8.81 -11.49
CA GLN A 269 -6.88 7.87 -11.84
C GLN A 269 -8.05 8.54 -12.60
N LEU A 270 -8.22 9.85 -12.45
CA LEU A 270 -9.19 10.66 -13.20
C LEU A 270 -8.62 11.24 -14.50
N ASN A 271 -7.40 10.86 -14.87
CA ASN A 271 -6.76 11.25 -16.11
C ASN A 271 -6.48 10.01 -16.99
N GLU A 272 -6.50 10.20 -18.31
CA GLU A 272 -6.28 9.17 -19.31
C GLU A 272 -5.76 9.80 -20.61
N GLY A 273 -4.66 9.26 -21.16
CA GLY A 273 -4.09 9.76 -22.42
C GLY A 273 -3.65 11.24 -22.37
N GLY A 274 -3.24 11.74 -21.20
CA GLY A 274 -2.93 13.16 -20.99
C GLY A 274 -4.17 14.08 -20.96
N GLN A 275 -5.37 13.48 -21.00
CA GLN A 275 -6.65 14.17 -20.90
C GLN A 275 -7.42 13.74 -19.64
N GLY A 276 -8.53 14.41 -19.37
CA GLY A 276 -9.31 14.28 -18.16
C GLY A 276 -10.44 13.35 -18.47
N TRP A 277 -10.52 12.26 -17.74
CA TRP A 277 -11.52 11.26 -18.00
C TRP A 277 -12.91 11.84 -17.73
N ASN A 278 -13.83 11.66 -18.68
CA ASN A 278 -15.22 12.10 -18.59
C ASN A 278 -15.42 13.56 -18.15
N GLY A 279 -14.63 14.49 -18.72
CA GLY A 279 -14.76 15.92 -18.43
C GLY A 279 -14.09 16.40 -17.15
N TRP A 280 -13.29 15.56 -16.47
CA TRP A 280 -12.48 15.96 -15.33
C TRP A 280 -11.47 17.08 -15.71
N PRO A 281 -11.49 18.26 -15.06
CA PRO A 281 -10.77 19.43 -15.56
C PRO A 281 -9.32 19.54 -15.09
N TYR A 282 -8.86 18.73 -14.12
CA TYR A 282 -7.57 18.93 -13.46
C TYR A 282 -6.57 17.80 -13.73
N ARG A 283 -5.49 18.08 -14.46
CA ARG A 283 -4.39 17.11 -14.65
C ARG A 283 -3.59 16.90 -13.38
N THR A 284 -3.35 18.00 -12.67
CA THR A 284 -2.62 18.04 -11.41
C THR A 284 -3.43 18.83 -10.41
N VAL A 285 -3.37 18.43 -9.15
CA VAL A 285 -3.93 19.20 -8.04
C VAL A 285 -2.80 19.51 -7.07
N PRO A 286 -2.30 20.77 -7.03
CA PRO A 286 -1.29 21.16 -6.06
C PRO A 286 -1.82 21.03 -4.64
N VAL A 287 -1.04 20.37 -3.79
CA VAL A 287 -1.28 20.21 -2.36
C VAL A 287 -0.31 21.08 -1.59
N LYS A 288 -0.82 21.89 -0.65
CA LYS A 288 -0.01 22.73 0.22
C LYS A 288 -0.36 22.49 1.68
N VAL A 289 0.63 22.38 2.55
CA VAL A 289 0.40 22.49 3.99
C VAL A 289 0.42 23.97 4.35
N VAL A 290 -0.72 24.49 4.78
CA VAL A 290 -0.90 25.92 5.13
C VAL A 290 -0.98 26.15 6.63
N GLY A 291 -1.10 25.08 7.43
CA GLY A 291 -1.16 25.19 8.88
C GLY A 291 -0.58 23.99 9.62
N TRP A 292 -0.14 24.23 10.85
CA TRP A 292 0.36 23.23 11.78
C TRP A 292 -0.25 23.43 13.17
N ALA A 293 -0.86 22.39 13.73
CA ALA A 293 -1.33 22.36 15.10
C ALA A 293 -0.43 21.47 15.97
N VAL A 294 0.02 22.01 17.10
CA VAL A 294 0.90 21.34 18.09
C VAL A 294 0.45 21.60 19.52
N ARG A 295 0.88 20.76 20.46
CA ARG A 295 0.67 21.02 21.89
C ARG A 295 1.61 22.11 22.39
N ASP A 296 2.88 22.01 22.00
CA ASP A 296 3.93 22.95 22.39
C ASP A 296 4.62 23.50 21.14
N ARG A 297 4.79 24.82 21.08
CA ARG A 297 5.48 25.50 19.98
C ARG A 297 6.92 25.02 19.81
N ASN A 298 7.57 24.59 20.89
CA ASN A 298 8.94 24.07 20.90
C ASN A 298 9.08 22.75 20.13
N GLN A 299 7.97 22.08 19.82
CA GLN A 299 7.99 20.89 18.97
C GLN A 299 8.39 21.22 17.54
N LEU A 300 8.08 22.43 17.06
CA LEU A 300 8.41 22.86 15.70
C LEU A 300 9.78 23.56 15.73
N GLN A 301 10.83 22.89 15.25
CA GLN A 301 12.22 23.40 15.22
C GLN A 301 12.48 24.37 14.07
N TRP A 302 11.51 25.24 13.80
CA TRP A 302 11.57 26.33 12.82
C TRP A 302 10.69 27.47 13.30
N SER A 303 10.91 28.66 12.76
CA SER A 303 10.24 29.90 13.16
C SER A 303 9.86 30.81 12.00
N ASP A 304 9.89 30.30 10.76
CA ASP A 304 9.33 31.04 9.63
C ASP A 304 7.80 31.17 9.73
N ASN A 305 7.27 32.16 9.02
CA ASN A 305 5.84 32.48 8.98
C ASN A 305 5.19 31.98 7.67
N ALA A 306 5.71 30.88 7.10
CA ALA A 306 5.20 30.35 5.84
C ALA A 306 3.82 29.67 5.98
N VAL A 307 3.45 29.29 7.20
CA VAL A 307 2.22 28.58 7.55
C VAL A 307 1.66 29.12 8.86
N ASP A 308 0.35 28.98 9.04
CA ASP A 308 -0.29 29.29 10.31
C ASP A 308 0.08 28.24 11.37
N VAL A 309 0.31 28.68 12.60
CA VAL A 309 0.69 27.78 13.71
C VAL A 309 -0.31 27.90 14.85
N TYR A 310 -0.97 26.79 15.14
CA TYR A 310 -1.94 26.64 16.22
C TYR A 310 -1.28 25.91 17.39
N VAL A 311 -1.29 26.50 18.58
CA VAL A 311 -0.56 25.98 19.74
C VAL A 311 -1.50 25.76 20.90
N ASN A 312 -1.43 24.56 21.50
CA ASN A 312 -2.14 24.17 22.71
C ASN A 312 -3.69 24.27 22.63
N ASP A 313 -4.24 24.36 21.42
CA ASP A 313 -5.68 24.15 21.22
C ASP A 313 -5.93 22.67 21.05
N ILE A 314 -6.51 22.02 22.06
CA ILE A 314 -6.70 20.56 22.08
C ILE A 314 -8.19 20.25 22.00
N ARG A 315 -8.57 19.43 21.01
CA ARG A 315 -9.92 18.90 20.81
C ARG A 315 -9.83 17.44 20.47
N GLU A 316 -10.77 16.62 20.98
CA GLU A 316 -10.79 15.18 20.74
C GLU A 316 -9.46 14.47 21.07
N GLY A 317 -8.74 15.02 22.06
CA GLY A 317 -7.43 14.52 22.46
C GLY A 317 -6.26 14.92 21.56
N ALA A 318 -6.45 15.66 20.47
CA ALA A 318 -5.38 16.05 19.53
C ALA A 318 -5.25 17.58 19.37
N PRO A 319 -4.06 18.11 19.03
CA PRO A 319 -3.91 19.51 18.61
C PRO A 319 -4.83 19.84 17.45
N GLN A 320 -5.55 20.96 17.52
CA GLN A 320 -6.62 21.36 16.62
C GLN A 320 -6.14 22.49 15.71
N CYS A 321 -6.33 22.32 14.40
CA CYS A 321 -6.21 23.42 13.45
C CYS A 321 -7.43 24.34 13.59
N GLY A 322 -7.26 25.64 13.34
CA GLY A 322 -8.32 26.63 13.55
C GLY A 322 -9.62 26.28 12.84
N GLU A 323 -10.65 25.88 13.58
CA GLU A 323 -11.97 25.52 13.05
C GLU A 323 -12.55 26.62 12.14
N PRO A 324 -12.43 27.93 12.45
CA PRO A 324 -12.90 28.99 11.57
C PRO A 324 -12.28 29.01 10.17
N CYS A 325 -11.14 28.33 9.98
CA CYS A 325 -10.40 28.21 8.72
C CYS A 325 -10.61 26.86 8.03
N GLY A 326 -11.25 25.88 8.67
CA GLY A 326 -11.41 24.54 8.12
C GLY A 326 -12.65 24.41 7.26
N ARG A 327 -12.49 23.91 6.03
CA ARG A 327 -13.61 23.67 5.10
C ARG A 327 -14.68 22.74 5.66
N PHE A 328 -14.27 21.73 6.43
CA PHE A 328 -15.21 20.83 7.12
C PHE A 328 -16.25 21.59 7.96
N PHE A 329 -15.85 22.67 8.62
CA PHE A 329 -16.71 23.52 9.46
C PHE A 329 -17.43 24.62 8.65
N HIS A 330 -16.88 25.01 7.50
CA HIS A 330 -17.34 26.10 6.66
C HIS A 330 -17.61 25.62 5.22
N GLN A 331 -18.53 24.66 5.09
CA GLN A 331 -18.87 24.08 3.79
C GLN A 331 -19.57 25.07 2.85
N ASP A 332 -20.15 26.14 3.42
CA ASP A 332 -20.74 27.30 2.74
C ASP A 332 -19.69 28.23 2.09
N GLY A 333 -18.39 27.99 2.36
CA GLY A 333 -17.29 28.82 1.88
C GLY A 333 -17.13 30.14 2.63
N ASN A 334 -17.82 30.31 3.76
CA ASN A 334 -17.73 31.53 4.57
C ASN A 334 -16.59 31.45 5.59
N TYR A 335 -15.41 31.91 5.18
CA TYR A 335 -14.22 32.00 6.02
C TYR A 335 -14.04 33.36 6.70
N SER A 336 -15.12 34.13 6.90
CA SER A 336 -15.02 35.44 7.58
C SER A 336 -14.53 35.34 9.03
N GLY A 337 -14.71 34.18 9.66
CA GLY A 337 -14.18 33.88 11.00
C GLY A 337 -12.70 33.43 10.99
N CYS A 338 -12.13 33.08 9.83
CA CYS A 338 -10.75 32.64 9.73
C CYS A 338 -9.80 33.85 9.90
N PRO A 339 -8.84 33.81 10.83
CA PRO A 339 -7.75 34.78 10.86
C PRO A 339 -6.99 34.75 9.52
N GLY A 340 -6.87 35.90 8.85
CA GLY A 340 -6.32 35.97 7.48
C GLY A 340 -7.33 35.68 6.36
N GLY A 341 -8.57 35.35 6.72
CA GLY A 341 -9.69 35.14 5.81
C GLY A 341 -9.52 33.92 4.91
N ALA A 342 -10.25 33.89 3.79
CA ALA A 342 -10.25 32.76 2.86
C ALA A 342 -8.86 32.41 2.27
N ALA A 343 -7.86 33.30 2.32
CA ALA A 343 -6.51 32.97 1.86
C ALA A 343 -5.77 31.98 2.78
N HIS A 344 -6.20 31.88 4.04
CA HIS A 344 -5.60 31.06 5.10
C HIS A 344 -6.42 29.79 5.41
N HIS A 345 -7.50 29.55 4.67
CA HIS A 345 -8.32 28.35 4.87
C HIS A 345 -7.58 27.06 4.49
N TYR A 346 -7.97 25.96 5.10
CA TYR A 346 -7.56 24.61 4.72
C TYR A 346 -8.78 23.75 4.37
N ASP A 347 -8.59 22.84 3.43
CA ASP A 347 -9.62 21.92 2.94
C ASP A 347 -9.65 20.64 3.79
N LEU A 348 -8.47 20.07 4.03
CA LEU A 348 -8.29 18.79 4.71
C LEU A 348 -7.36 18.92 5.91
N SER A 349 -7.54 18.05 6.90
CA SER A 349 -6.64 17.93 8.04
C SER A 349 -5.88 16.61 8.01
N LEU A 350 -4.56 16.64 8.17
CA LEU A 350 -3.74 15.43 8.35
C LEU A 350 -3.39 15.29 9.83
N TRP A 351 -4.00 14.32 10.50
CA TRP A 351 -3.72 14.00 11.88
C TRP A 351 -2.66 12.91 11.94
N LEU A 352 -1.51 13.27 12.48
CA LEU A 352 -0.42 12.35 12.75
C LEU A 352 -0.47 12.01 14.24
N THR A 353 -1.18 10.92 14.55
CA THR A 353 -1.46 10.48 15.91
C THR A 353 -0.45 9.43 16.36
N GLN A 354 0.33 9.73 17.39
CA GLN A 354 1.26 8.77 17.94
C GLN A 354 0.53 7.67 18.73
N GLY A 355 0.87 6.42 18.46
CA GLY A 355 0.35 5.28 19.23
C GLY A 355 -1.06 4.87 18.83
N MET A 356 -1.50 5.22 17.62
CA MET A 356 -2.80 4.80 17.09
C MET A 356 -2.78 3.31 16.69
N GLY A 357 -1.60 2.74 16.49
CA GLY A 357 -1.43 1.34 16.07
C GLY A 357 -1.58 1.18 14.56
N MET A 358 -1.93 -0.03 14.11
CA MET A 358 -2.17 -0.30 12.69
C MET A 358 -3.62 0.09 12.34
N GLY A 359 -3.77 1.16 11.56
CA GLY A 359 -5.08 1.63 11.08
C GLY A 359 -5.06 3.11 10.72
N GLY A 360 -6.20 3.60 10.27
CA GLY A 360 -6.45 5.00 9.99
C GLY A 360 -7.93 5.31 10.07
N ALA A 361 -8.25 6.59 9.92
CA ALA A 361 -9.60 7.06 9.69
C ALA A 361 -9.55 8.20 8.67
N GLY A 362 -10.54 8.24 7.78
CA GLY A 362 -10.55 9.18 6.67
C GLY A 362 -11.96 9.63 6.34
N GLY A 363 -12.07 10.78 5.70
CA GLY A 363 -13.35 11.32 5.26
C GLY A 363 -13.19 12.66 4.57
N ASP A 364 -14.29 13.40 4.47
CA ASP A 364 -14.32 14.75 3.90
C ASP A 364 -13.53 15.78 4.72
N TRP A 365 -13.22 15.49 5.99
CA TRP A 365 -12.42 16.34 6.87
C TRP A 365 -10.89 16.11 6.76
N GLY A 366 -10.45 15.04 6.10
CA GLY A 366 -9.04 14.67 5.97
C GLY A 366 -8.73 13.24 6.35
N GLN A 367 -7.53 13.01 6.88
CA GLN A 367 -7.01 11.70 7.25
C GLN A 367 -6.39 11.75 8.65
N ARG A 368 -6.60 10.69 9.43
CA ARG A 368 -5.92 10.42 10.68
C ARG A 368 -5.22 9.07 10.58
N ILE A 369 -3.93 9.09 10.84
CA ILE A 369 -3.07 7.92 10.70
C ILE A 369 -2.02 7.92 11.81
N ASP A 370 -1.45 6.74 12.07
CA ASP A 370 -0.36 6.65 13.02
C ASP A 370 0.85 7.46 12.55
N LYS A 371 1.36 8.32 13.45
CA LYS A 371 2.48 9.22 13.17
C LYS A 371 3.77 8.45 12.86
N ASP A 372 4.04 7.35 13.56
CA ASP A 372 5.27 6.57 13.36
C ASP A 372 5.19 5.81 12.04
N TYR A 373 4.05 5.21 11.75
CA TYR A 373 3.78 4.62 10.44
C TYR A 373 4.02 5.62 9.30
N TYR A 374 3.40 6.80 9.35
CA TYR A 374 3.51 7.78 8.27
C TYR A 374 4.94 8.31 8.09
N VAL A 375 5.60 8.70 9.19
CA VAL A 375 6.96 9.25 9.13
C VAL A 375 7.96 8.20 8.61
N ASN A 376 7.81 6.94 9.02
CA ASN A 376 8.66 5.85 8.52
C ASN A 376 8.38 5.50 7.05
N ALA A 377 7.21 5.89 6.52
CA ALA A 377 6.80 5.64 5.14
C ALA A 377 7.02 6.83 4.19
N LEU A 378 7.61 7.95 4.64
CA LEU A 378 7.76 9.17 3.83
C LEU A 378 8.49 8.97 2.50
N ALA A 379 9.37 7.97 2.39
CA ALA A 379 10.10 7.66 1.16
C ALA A 379 9.42 6.56 0.31
N GLN A 380 8.36 5.92 0.80
CA GLN A 380 7.68 4.85 0.08
C GLN A 380 6.93 5.40 -1.13
N GLU A 381 6.87 4.57 -2.17
CA GLU A 381 6.09 4.89 -3.37
C GLU A 381 4.61 4.95 -3.04
N ASP A 382 4.08 3.95 -2.33
CA ASP A 382 2.69 3.87 -1.90
C ASP A 382 2.62 3.79 -0.37
N ILE A 383 1.96 4.75 0.26
CA ILE A 383 1.65 4.71 1.69
C ILE A 383 0.24 4.15 1.84
N HIS A 384 0.14 2.82 1.94
CA HIS A 384 -1.13 2.07 1.96
C HIS A 384 -2.24 2.77 2.75
N ILE A 385 -2.05 2.95 4.06
CA ILE A 385 -3.12 3.45 4.94
C ILE A 385 -3.53 4.85 4.50
N LEU A 386 -2.57 5.71 4.16
CA LEU A 386 -2.90 7.04 3.65
C LEU A 386 -3.70 6.99 2.34
N LEU A 387 -3.33 6.10 1.40
CA LEU A 387 -4.06 5.95 0.14
C LEU A 387 -5.50 5.48 0.38
N HIS A 388 -5.70 4.54 1.31
CA HIS A 388 -7.02 4.10 1.76
C HIS A 388 -7.82 5.26 2.36
N GLU A 389 -7.28 5.96 3.36
CA GLU A 389 -7.98 7.08 4.01
C GLU A 389 -8.28 8.25 3.06
N MET A 390 -7.40 8.50 2.08
CA MET A 390 -7.65 9.48 1.01
C MET A 390 -8.83 9.07 0.13
N GLY A 391 -9.05 7.76 -0.09
CA GLY A 391 -10.18 7.26 -0.86
C GLY A 391 -11.52 7.64 -0.24
N HIS A 392 -11.64 7.63 1.09
CA HIS A 392 -12.83 8.12 1.79
C HIS A 392 -13.07 9.61 1.58
N SER A 393 -12.02 10.43 1.45
CA SER A 393 -12.18 11.84 1.07
C SER A 393 -12.83 11.99 -0.31
N TRP A 394 -12.51 11.09 -1.25
CA TRP A 394 -13.19 11.04 -2.56
C TRP A 394 -14.62 10.48 -2.50
N GLY A 395 -15.07 10.03 -1.33
CA GLY A 395 -16.39 9.44 -1.12
C GLY A 395 -16.42 7.93 -1.35
N LEU A 396 -15.27 7.27 -1.51
CA LEU A 396 -15.25 5.81 -1.71
C LEU A 396 -15.57 5.07 -0.40
N ASN A 397 -16.38 4.02 -0.51
CA ASN A 397 -16.75 3.14 0.60
C ASN A 397 -15.54 2.44 1.24
N ASP A 398 -15.73 2.08 2.51
CA ASP A 398 -14.95 1.03 3.16
C ASP A 398 -15.64 -0.34 2.98
N PHE A 399 -14.88 -1.42 3.00
CA PHE A 399 -15.33 -2.77 2.64
C PHE A 399 -14.97 -3.80 3.72
N TYR A 400 -15.48 -3.62 4.94
CA TYR A 400 -15.35 -4.59 6.04
C TYR A 400 -16.40 -5.70 5.98
N ASP A 401 -17.66 -5.34 5.76
CA ASP A 401 -18.81 -6.25 5.87
C ASP A 401 -19.38 -6.70 4.51
N TYR A 402 -18.81 -6.15 3.43
CA TYR A 402 -19.27 -6.33 2.07
C TYR A 402 -18.08 -6.41 1.12
N ASP A 403 -18.09 -7.39 0.22
CA ASP A 403 -17.00 -7.62 -0.74
C ASP A 403 -17.58 -7.73 -2.17
N PRO A 404 -17.54 -6.65 -2.98
CA PRO A 404 -18.08 -6.66 -4.33
C PRO A 404 -17.20 -7.46 -5.30
N LEU A 405 -15.97 -7.81 -4.91
CA LEU A 405 -15.00 -8.45 -5.79
C LEU A 405 -14.23 -9.57 -5.04
N PRO A 406 -14.93 -10.67 -4.67
CA PRO A 406 -14.33 -11.74 -3.88
C PRO A 406 -13.09 -12.34 -4.54
N GLY A 407 -12.00 -12.43 -3.77
CA GLY A 407 -10.73 -13.00 -4.22
C GLY A 407 -9.79 -12.03 -4.94
N GLU A 408 -10.21 -10.80 -5.24
CA GLU A 408 -9.32 -9.72 -5.67
C GLU A 408 -9.11 -8.70 -4.52
N GLY A 409 -7.91 -8.15 -4.42
CA GLY A 409 -7.58 -7.07 -3.48
C GLY A 409 -7.64 -5.71 -4.14
N PHE A 410 -8.09 -4.71 -3.41
CA PHE A 410 -8.15 -3.31 -3.83
C PHE A 410 -8.01 -2.38 -2.61
N VAL A 411 -7.50 -1.17 -2.80
CA VAL A 411 -7.02 -0.33 -1.68
C VAL A 411 -8.15 0.01 -0.71
N MET A 412 -9.37 0.20 -1.21
CA MET A 412 -10.53 0.52 -0.37
C MET A 412 -11.03 -0.66 0.48
N LYS A 413 -10.58 -1.88 0.19
CA LYS A 413 -10.74 -3.02 1.10
C LYS A 413 -9.48 -3.12 1.94
N ALA A 414 -9.54 -2.50 3.12
CA ALA A 414 -8.40 -2.30 4.01
C ALA A 414 -7.54 -3.57 4.15
N GLY A 415 -6.23 -3.43 3.96
CA GLY A 415 -5.30 -4.56 4.07
C GLY A 415 -5.18 -5.45 2.82
N SER A 416 -6.13 -5.40 1.88
CA SER A 416 -6.16 -6.33 0.74
C SER A 416 -5.27 -5.93 -0.45
N ALA A 417 -4.95 -4.64 -0.59
CA ALA A 417 -3.97 -4.13 -1.55
C ALA A 417 -3.22 -2.94 -0.96
N THR A 418 -1.94 -2.78 -1.32
CA THR A 418 -1.08 -1.70 -0.80
C THR A 418 -1.01 -0.47 -1.68
N ARG A 419 -1.67 -0.50 -2.84
CA ARG A 419 -1.66 0.55 -3.87
C ARG A 419 -3.03 0.64 -4.53
N ILE A 420 -3.32 1.79 -5.13
CA ILE A 420 -4.53 1.98 -5.93
C ILE A 420 -4.53 0.96 -7.08
N THR A 421 -5.59 0.18 -7.18
CA THR A 421 -5.77 -0.86 -8.19
C THR A 421 -6.66 -0.39 -9.33
N GLU A 422 -6.80 -1.24 -10.35
CA GLU A 422 -7.69 -0.98 -11.46
C GLU A 422 -9.16 -0.89 -11.02
N PHE A 423 -9.56 -1.68 -10.02
CA PHE A 423 -10.92 -1.60 -9.47
C PHE A 423 -11.15 -0.27 -8.74
N ASP A 424 -10.19 0.17 -7.91
CA ASP A 424 -10.24 1.48 -7.23
C ASP A 424 -10.37 2.64 -8.22
N LYS A 425 -9.59 2.60 -9.31
CA LYS A 425 -9.69 3.58 -10.40
C LYS A 425 -11.11 3.64 -10.97
N TRP A 426 -11.71 2.49 -11.26
CA TRP A 426 -13.06 2.46 -11.83
C TRP A 426 -14.14 2.83 -10.81
N MET A 427 -13.97 2.54 -9.52
CA MET A 427 -14.86 3.04 -8.47
C MET A 427 -14.83 4.57 -8.40
N LEU A 428 -13.64 5.17 -8.42
CA LEU A 428 -13.47 6.62 -8.44
C LEU A 428 -14.09 7.27 -9.69
N ARG A 429 -13.85 6.68 -10.85
CA ARG A 429 -14.44 7.13 -12.12
C ARG A 429 -15.96 6.99 -12.11
N ASP A 430 -16.51 5.95 -11.52
CA ASP A 430 -17.95 5.78 -11.37
C ASP A 430 -18.56 6.86 -10.48
N PHE A 431 -17.90 7.18 -9.36
CA PHE A 431 -18.31 8.27 -8.47
C PHE A 431 -18.32 9.61 -9.22
N TRP A 432 -17.25 9.90 -9.97
CA TRP A 432 -17.19 11.09 -10.82
C TRP A 432 -18.33 11.12 -11.85
N ARG A 433 -18.62 10.00 -12.53
CA ARG A 433 -19.67 9.89 -13.54
C ARG A 433 -21.05 10.27 -13.01
N HIS A 434 -21.37 9.92 -11.77
CA HIS A 434 -22.64 10.28 -11.13
C HIS A 434 -22.68 11.74 -10.64
N LEU A 435 -21.53 12.31 -10.28
CA LEU A 435 -21.47 13.66 -9.71
C LEU A 435 -21.15 14.78 -10.71
N LYS A 436 -20.50 14.47 -11.84
CA LYS A 436 -19.90 15.46 -12.74
C LYS A 436 -20.87 16.53 -13.25
N ASN A 437 -22.14 16.16 -13.47
CA ASN A 437 -23.18 17.07 -13.98
C ASN A 437 -23.39 18.27 -13.04
N ARG A 438 -23.12 18.10 -11.73
CA ARG A 438 -23.23 19.17 -10.74
C ARG A 438 -22.21 20.31 -10.96
N TYR A 439 -21.20 20.08 -11.80
CA TYR A 439 -20.17 21.04 -12.19
C TYR A 439 -20.27 21.45 -13.67
N GLY A 440 -21.36 21.08 -14.36
CA GLY A 440 -21.56 21.38 -15.79
C GLY A 440 -20.65 20.59 -16.73
N ARG A 441 -20.39 19.31 -16.44
CA ARG A 441 -19.45 18.42 -17.16
C ARG A 441 -20.10 17.13 -17.66
#